data_AF-A0AAV9DGT5-F1
#
_entry.id   AF-A0AAV9DGT5-F1
#
_cell.length_a   1.000
_cell.length_b   1.000
_cell.length_c   1.000
_cell.angle_alpha   90.00
_cell.angle_beta   90.00
_cell.angle_gamma   90.00
#
_symmetry.space_group_name_H-M   'P 1'
#
loop_
_entity.id
_entity.type
_entity.pdbx_description
1 polymer ?
#
loop_
_entity_poly.entity_id
_entity_poly.type
_entity_poly.pdbx_seq_one_letter_code
_entity_poly.pdbx_strand_id
1 'polypeptide(L)'
;MWRIRGGRRSLIRSVDGDLITQAQAVSNPLLDIQNTQSFDSQESNNIRSMFGTTAKCTHLTNNVVESFNAFIGDARAKPIIFCIDAIRLKIMPKINYRRMSAERWKGVLVPEAQKQLMELSKNKGMYDVHRSSNDRAEVDGPEGRWDVILSEKYCSCRRWQVTGMPCNYAAAVIAHMRNARWEDYVDECYSVARYKAA
;
A
#
# COMPACT_ATOMS: atom_id res chain seq x y z
N MET A 1 -55.42 -40.14 -47.56
CA MET A 1 -55.49 -40.52 -46.13
C MET A 1 -54.03 -40.56 -45.66
N TRP A 2 -53.43 -39.54 -45.05
CA TRP A 2 -53.73 -38.93 -43.76
C TRP A 2 -53.35 -37.45 -43.70
N ARG A 3 -53.99 -36.75 -42.75
CA ARG A 3 -54.08 -35.31 -42.55
C ARG A 3 -53.32 -34.92 -41.27
N ILE A 4 -52.39 -33.96 -41.40
CA ILE A 4 -52.02 -32.82 -40.50
C ILE A 4 -51.92 -33.06 -38.98
N ARG A 5 -50.77 -32.67 -38.36
CA ARG A 5 -50.61 -31.53 -37.40
C ARG A 5 -49.33 -31.63 -36.55
N GLY A 6 -48.64 -30.49 -36.39
CA GLY A 6 -47.70 -30.28 -35.28
C GLY A 6 -46.53 -29.37 -35.63
N GLY A 7 -46.72 -28.05 -35.52
CA GLY A 7 -45.71 -27.05 -35.85
C GLY A 7 -44.45 -27.14 -34.99
N ARG A 8 -43.28 -26.96 -35.62
CA ARG A 8 -42.05 -26.63 -34.90
C ARG A 8 -41.99 -25.12 -34.74
N ARG A 9 -42.32 -24.68 -33.53
CA ARG A 9 -42.00 -23.35 -33.03
C ARG A 9 -40.49 -23.12 -33.14
N SER A 10 -40.13 -21.97 -33.70
CA SER A 10 -38.83 -21.33 -33.60
C SER A 10 -38.41 -21.20 -32.14
N LEU A 11 -37.36 -21.93 -31.73
CA LEU A 11 -36.61 -21.63 -30.52
C LEU A 11 -35.47 -20.68 -30.90
N ILE A 12 -35.80 -19.38 -30.99
CA ILE A 12 -34.82 -18.33 -30.79
C ILE A 12 -34.47 -18.41 -29.30
N ARG A 13 -33.40 -19.13 -28.95
CA ARG A 13 -32.77 -18.94 -27.63
C ARG A 13 -32.05 -17.61 -27.69
N SER A 14 -32.58 -16.63 -26.98
CA SER A 14 -31.90 -15.38 -26.67
C SER A 14 -30.53 -15.70 -26.09
N VAL A 15 -29.47 -15.28 -26.78
CA VAL A 15 -28.10 -15.33 -26.27
C VAL A 15 -27.76 -13.94 -25.73
N ASP A 16 -28.59 -13.42 -24.84
CA ASP A 16 -28.36 -12.15 -24.17
C ASP A 16 -28.59 -12.36 -22.69
N GLY A 17 -27.55 -12.82 -22.01
CA GLY A 17 -27.64 -13.09 -20.58
C GLY A 17 -26.45 -13.80 -19.97
N ASP A 18 -25.21 -13.54 -20.42
CA ASP A 18 -24.02 -14.12 -19.78
C ASP A 18 -22.77 -13.22 -19.89
N LEU A 19 -22.94 -11.89 -19.79
CA LEU A 19 -21.82 -10.93 -19.72
C LEU A 19 -21.59 -10.33 -18.33
N ILE A 20 -22.36 -10.74 -17.31
CA ILE A 20 -22.27 -10.18 -15.95
C ILE A 20 -21.70 -11.18 -14.93
N THR A 21 -21.65 -12.48 -15.26
CA THR A 21 -21.24 -13.53 -14.29
C THR A 21 -19.87 -14.15 -14.57
N GLN A 22 -19.01 -13.50 -15.38
CA GLN A 22 -17.59 -13.86 -15.50
C GLN A 22 -16.64 -12.81 -14.91
N ALA A 23 -17.16 -11.81 -14.19
CA ALA A 23 -16.36 -10.75 -13.57
C ALA A 23 -15.89 -11.07 -12.13
N GLN A 24 -15.98 -12.33 -11.67
CA GLN A 24 -15.65 -12.73 -10.29
C GLN A 24 -14.45 -13.69 -10.16
N ALA A 25 -13.63 -13.83 -11.19
CA ALA A 25 -12.37 -14.59 -11.11
C ALA A 25 -11.20 -13.81 -11.72
N VAL A 26 -11.02 -12.55 -11.30
CA VAL A 26 -9.70 -11.91 -11.37
C VAL A 26 -9.18 -11.94 -9.94
N SER A 27 -8.28 -12.88 -9.69
CA SER A 27 -7.40 -12.89 -8.52
C SER A 27 -6.99 -11.45 -8.22
N ASN A 28 -7.48 -10.94 -7.09
CA ASN A 28 -7.30 -9.58 -6.66
C ASN A 28 -5.81 -9.42 -6.29
N PRO A 29 -4.95 -8.81 -7.14
CA PRO A 29 -3.50 -8.78 -6.89
C PRO A 29 -3.15 -7.83 -5.74
N LEU A 30 -4.16 -7.17 -5.16
CA LEU A 30 -4.04 -6.30 -3.99
C LEU A 30 -4.12 -7.06 -2.67
N LEU A 31 -4.64 -8.29 -2.66
CA LEU A 31 -4.70 -9.12 -1.44
C LEU A 31 -3.35 -9.80 -1.13
N ASP A 32 -2.49 -10.02 -2.13
CA ASP A 32 -1.16 -10.61 -1.90
C ASP A 32 -0.13 -9.59 -1.36
N ILE A 33 -0.45 -8.30 -1.35
CA ILE A 33 0.40 -7.26 -0.76
C ILE A 33 0.19 -7.17 0.77
N GLN A 34 -0.92 -7.72 1.28
CA GLN A 34 -1.30 -7.60 2.69
C GLN A 34 -0.63 -8.64 3.62
N ASN A 35 0.09 -9.62 3.07
CA ASN A 35 0.89 -10.57 3.85
C ASN A 35 2.37 -10.19 3.89
N THR A 36 2.66 -8.95 4.32
CA THR A 36 4.00 -8.65 4.87
C THR A 36 3.99 -9.10 6.33
N GLN A 37 4.21 -10.39 6.54
CA GLN A 37 4.58 -10.88 7.88
C GLN A 37 5.81 -10.08 8.33
N SER A 38 5.70 -9.51 9.53
CA SER A 38 6.74 -8.80 10.24
C SER A 38 7.97 -9.68 10.40
N PHE A 39 8.94 -9.53 9.50
CA PHE A 39 10.30 -10.04 9.67
C PHE A 39 11.17 -8.90 10.21
N ASP A 40 10.88 -8.49 11.45
CA ASP A 40 11.79 -7.64 12.21
C ASP A 40 12.82 -8.57 12.88
N SER A 41 13.81 -8.96 12.10
CA SER A 41 15.08 -9.51 12.58
C SER A 41 16.20 -8.57 12.13
N GLN A 42 17.33 -8.57 12.85
CA GLN A 42 18.43 -7.60 12.72
C GLN A 42 18.96 -7.41 11.28
N GLU A 43 18.74 -8.38 10.40
CA GLU A 43 19.10 -8.35 8.98
C GLU A 43 18.35 -7.26 8.18
N SER A 44 17.08 -6.96 8.55
CA SER A 44 16.29 -5.92 7.87
C SER A 44 16.85 -4.51 8.08
N ASN A 45 17.52 -4.26 9.22
CA ASN A 45 18.11 -2.97 9.53
C ASN A 45 19.37 -2.70 8.70
N ASN A 46 20.13 -3.74 8.33
CA ASN A 46 21.32 -3.59 7.50
C ASN A 46 20.96 -3.20 6.05
N ILE A 47 19.93 -3.83 5.48
CA ILE A 47 19.45 -3.53 4.13
C ILE A 47 18.83 -2.12 4.07
N ARG A 48 18.08 -1.71 5.11
CA ARG A 48 17.51 -0.34 5.23
C ARG A 48 18.59 0.76 5.18
N SER A 49 19.81 0.45 5.62
CA SER A 49 20.93 1.41 5.60
C SER A 49 21.41 1.78 4.18
N MET A 50 21.05 0.98 3.18
CA MET A 50 21.46 1.22 1.78
C MET A 50 20.44 2.06 1.00
N PHE A 51 19.22 2.24 1.52
CA PHE A 51 18.18 3.01 0.83
C PHE A 51 18.34 4.52 1.05
N GLY A 52 18.10 5.26 -0.03
CA GLY A 52 17.93 6.71 0.02
C GLY A 52 16.64 7.10 0.75
N THR A 53 16.59 8.33 1.25
CA THR A 53 15.43 8.88 1.99
C THR A 53 14.50 9.70 1.10
N THR A 54 14.82 9.85 -0.19
CA THR A 54 14.06 10.63 -1.16
C THR A 54 12.82 9.89 -1.65
N ALA A 55 12.97 8.63 -2.03
CA ALA A 55 11.87 7.74 -2.40
C ALA A 55 11.39 7.01 -1.15
N LYS A 56 10.25 7.44 -0.59
CA LYS A 56 9.65 6.79 0.58
C LYS A 56 9.16 5.38 0.20
N CYS A 57 9.90 4.36 0.62
CA CYS A 57 9.63 2.97 0.27
C CYS A 57 9.56 2.10 1.52
N THR A 58 8.44 1.39 1.68
CA THR A 58 8.24 0.41 2.76
C THR A 58 8.67 -1.00 2.35
N HIS A 59 8.76 -1.28 1.06
CA HIS A 59 9.08 -2.60 0.53
C HIS A 59 10.59 -2.80 0.43
N LEU A 60 11.06 -3.88 1.06
CA LEU A 60 12.48 -4.26 1.10
C LEU A 60 12.77 -5.53 0.30
N THR A 61 11.76 -6.13 -0.33
CA THR A 61 11.84 -7.42 -1.02
C THR A 61 11.66 -7.27 -2.53
N ASN A 62 12.14 -8.27 -3.28
CA ASN A 62 12.02 -8.34 -4.73
C ASN A 62 10.58 -8.64 -5.22
N ASN A 63 9.63 -8.84 -4.30
CA ASN A 63 8.25 -9.24 -4.59
C ASN A 63 7.56 -8.28 -5.57
N VAL A 64 7.91 -6.99 -5.53
CA VAL A 64 7.36 -5.99 -6.46
C VAL A 64 7.81 -6.25 -7.89
N VAL A 65 9.08 -6.58 -8.09
CA VAL A 65 9.65 -6.89 -9.41
C VAL A 65 9.08 -8.20 -9.93
N GLU A 66 8.95 -9.22 -9.06
CA GLU A 66 8.36 -10.51 -9.42
C GLU A 66 6.89 -10.37 -9.82
N SER A 67 6.11 -9.64 -9.02
CA SER A 67 4.70 -9.34 -9.32
C SER A 67 4.55 -8.55 -10.61
N PHE A 68 5.43 -7.58 -10.87
CA PHE A 68 5.43 -6.83 -12.12
C PHE A 68 5.80 -7.71 -13.32
N ASN A 69 6.82 -8.56 -13.18
CA ASN A 69 7.23 -9.50 -14.24
C ASN A 69 6.14 -10.51 -14.58
N ALA A 70 5.40 -10.99 -13.59
CA ALA A 70 4.21 -11.82 -13.79
C ALA A 70 3.11 -11.02 -14.50
N PHE A 71 2.84 -9.79 -14.07
CA PHE A 71 1.82 -8.92 -14.64
C PHE A 71 2.02 -8.63 -16.14
N ILE A 72 3.27 -8.42 -16.56
CA ILE A 72 3.63 -8.18 -17.98
C ILE A 72 3.95 -9.45 -18.76
N GLY A 73 3.90 -10.63 -18.13
CA GLY A 73 4.32 -11.92 -18.71
C GLY A 73 3.80 -12.13 -20.12
N ASP A 74 2.48 -12.12 -20.31
CA ASP A 74 1.83 -12.37 -21.61
C ASP A 74 2.08 -11.26 -22.64
N ALA A 75 2.37 -10.03 -22.18
CA ALA A 75 2.63 -8.91 -23.07
C ALA A 75 4.02 -9.02 -23.71
N ARG A 76 5.01 -9.54 -22.97
CA ARG A 76 6.40 -9.70 -23.43
C ARG A 76 6.57 -10.67 -24.59
N ALA A 77 5.63 -11.60 -24.78
CA ALA A 77 5.65 -12.54 -25.90
C ALA A 77 5.20 -11.91 -27.24
N LYS A 78 4.72 -10.66 -27.23
CA LYS A 78 4.19 -9.97 -28.41
C LYS A 78 5.26 -9.09 -29.07
N PRO A 79 5.14 -8.78 -30.38
CA PRO A 79 6.00 -7.77 -31.02
C PRO A 79 5.92 -6.42 -30.29
N ILE A 80 6.99 -5.62 -30.34
CA ILE A 80 7.17 -4.43 -29.49
C ILE A 80 5.96 -3.48 -29.46
N ILE A 81 5.35 -3.22 -30.61
CA ILE A 81 4.17 -2.35 -30.74
C ILE A 81 2.99 -2.92 -29.94
N PHE A 82 2.71 -4.22 -30.09
CA PHE A 82 1.63 -4.90 -29.38
C PHE A 82 1.94 -5.15 -27.90
N CYS A 83 3.20 -5.27 -27.53
CA CYS A 83 3.63 -5.37 -26.14
C CYS A 83 3.31 -4.07 -25.38
N ILE A 84 3.69 -2.92 -25.95
CA ILE A 84 3.41 -1.60 -25.36
C ILE A 84 1.90 -1.36 -25.26
N ASP A 85 1.15 -1.69 -26.31
CA ASP A 85 -0.31 -1.53 -26.29
C ASP A 85 -0.98 -2.45 -25.25
N ALA A 86 -0.54 -3.70 -25.13
CA ALA A 86 -1.04 -4.62 -24.11
C ALA A 86 -0.75 -4.11 -22.69
N ILE A 87 0.44 -3.57 -22.43
CA ILE A 87 0.79 -2.96 -21.13
C ILE A 87 -0.08 -1.72 -20.87
N ARG A 88 -0.26 -0.85 -21.87
CA ARG A 88 -1.12 0.33 -21.76
C ARG A 88 -2.56 -0.05 -21.39
N LEU A 89 -3.13 -1.06 -22.07
CA LEU A 89 -4.49 -1.55 -21.80
C LEU A 89 -4.62 -2.16 -20.41
N LYS A 90 -3.57 -2.77 -19.85
CA LYS A 90 -3.58 -3.26 -18.46
C LYS A 90 -3.43 -2.14 -17.42
N ILE A 91 -2.65 -1.09 -17.70
CA ILE A 91 -2.38 0.02 -16.76
C ILE A 91 -3.53 1.04 -16.72
N MET A 92 -4.13 1.36 -17.86
CA MET A 92 -5.19 2.38 -17.97
C MET A 92 -6.37 2.17 -16.98
N PRO A 93 -7.00 0.99 -16.87
CA PRO A 93 -8.09 0.77 -15.92
C PRO A 93 -7.61 0.87 -14.46
N LYS A 94 -6.36 0.50 -14.16
CA LYS A 94 -5.77 0.67 -12.82
C LYS A 94 -5.60 2.14 -12.46
N ILE A 95 -5.14 2.98 -13.39
CA ILE A 95 -5.05 4.44 -13.19
C ILE A 95 -6.45 5.01 -12.94
N ASN A 96 -7.43 4.64 -13.75
CA ASN A 96 -8.80 5.11 -13.57
C ASN A 96 -9.37 4.69 -12.20
N TYR A 97 -9.19 3.43 -11.81
CA TYR A 97 -9.60 2.93 -10.49
C TYR A 97 -8.94 3.70 -9.34
N ARG A 98 -7.64 4.01 -9.45
CA ARG A 98 -6.90 4.79 -8.45
C ARG A 98 -7.47 6.21 -8.31
N ARG A 99 -7.80 6.87 -9.43
CA ARG A 99 -8.44 8.20 -9.44
C ARG A 99 -9.81 8.18 -8.77
N MET A 100 -10.70 7.28 -9.22
CA MET A 100 -12.04 7.13 -8.66
C MET A 100 -12.02 6.78 -7.16
N SER A 101 -11.05 5.98 -6.72
CA SER A 101 -10.87 5.65 -5.31
C SER A 101 -10.44 6.88 -4.51
N ALA A 102 -9.47 7.65 -5.02
CA ALA A 102 -8.96 8.85 -4.36
C ALA A 102 -10.01 9.95 -4.22
N GLU A 103 -10.90 10.12 -5.20
CA GLU A 103 -12.02 11.07 -5.14
C GLU A 103 -12.92 10.83 -3.93
N ARG A 104 -13.12 9.56 -3.55
CA ARG A 104 -13.98 9.16 -2.42
C ARG A 104 -13.33 9.36 -1.05
N TRP A 105 -12.00 9.47 -0.99
CA TRP A 105 -11.29 9.60 0.27
C TRP A 105 -11.54 10.97 0.90
N LYS A 106 -11.93 10.94 2.18
CA LYS A 106 -12.13 12.11 3.03
C LYS A 106 -11.05 12.08 4.11
N GLY A 107 -10.22 13.11 4.18
CA GLY A 107 -9.14 13.21 5.17
C GLY A 107 -7.83 13.77 4.58
N VAL A 108 -6.84 13.93 5.46
CA VAL A 108 -5.50 14.43 5.11
C VAL A 108 -4.63 13.32 4.52
N LEU A 109 -4.65 12.14 5.14
CA LEU A 109 -3.84 10.98 4.75
C LEU A 109 -4.64 9.95 3.94
N VAL A 110 -3.93 9.22 3.08
CA VAL A 110 -4.47 8.06 2.35
C VAL A 110 -4.97 7.01 3.36
N PRO A 111 -6.10 6.33 3.14
CA PRO A 111 -6.71 5.45 4.14
C PRO A 111 -5.79 4.36 4.69
N GLU A 112 -4.92 3.80 3.85
CA GLU A 112 -3.96 2.78 4.27
C GLU A 112 -2.93 3.34 5.26
N ALA A 113 -2.39 4.53 5.00
CA ALA A 113 -1.47 5.20 5.92
C ALA A 113 -2.17 5.58 7.22
N GLN A 114 -3.42 6.05 7.15
CA GLN A 114 -4.22 6.37 8.34
C GLN A 114 -4.49 5.12 9.20
N LYS A 115 -4.77 3.99 8.57
CA LYS A 115 -4.96 2.70 9.25
C LYS A 115 -3.68 2.26 9.97
N GLN A 116 -2.54 2.29 9.29
CA GLN A 116 -1.24 1.97 9.89
C GLN A 116 -0.90 2.89 11.06
N LEU A 117 -1.16 4.19 10.91
CA LEU A 117 -0.96 5.17 11.99
C LEU A 117 -1.85 4.87 13.21
N MET A 118 -3.11 4.48 12.97
CA MET A 118 -4.01 4.07 14.04
C MET A 118 -3.53 2.79 14.75
N GLU A 119 -2.98 1.82 14.02
CA GLU A 119 -2.39 0.61 14.60
C GLU A 119 -1.16 0.93 15.45
N LEU A 120 -0.25 1.78 14.95
CA LEU A 120 0.90 2.26 15.71
C LEU A 120 0.49 2.98 16.98
N SER A 121 -0.57 3.79 16.92
CA SER A 121 -1.10 4.51 18.08
C SER A 121 -1.64 3.57 19.17
N LYS A 122 -1.98 2.31 18.86
CA LYS A 122 -2.46 1.35 19.87
C LYS A 122 -1.30 0.65 20.58
N ASN A 123 -0.16 0.49 19.92
CA ASN A 123 0.97 -0.28 20.44
C ASN A 123 1.92 0.57 21.31
N LYS A 124 1.41 1.05 22.47
CA LYS A 124 2.10 2.04 23.33
C LYS A 124 2.91 1.46 24.49
N GLY A 125 2.82 0.15 24.77
CA GLY A 125 3.14 -0.39 26.09
C GLY A 125 4.55 -0.96 26.29
N MET A 126 5.42 -0.97 25.28
CA MET A 126 6.66 -1.76 25.32
C MET A 126 7.95 -0.93 25.44
N TYR A 127 7.87 0.39 25.50
CA TYR A 127 9.04 1.27 25.39
C TYR A 127 9.10 2.29 26.51
N ASP A 128 10.28 2.48 27.08
CA ASP A 128 10.55 3.50 28.08
C ASP A 128 11.10 4.75 27.39
N VAL A 129 10.42 5.89 27.57
CA VAL A 129 10.77 7.14 26.87
C VAL A 129 11.44 8.14 27.82
N HIS A 130 12.71 8.43 27.54
CA HIS A 130 13.53 9.41 28.25
C HIS A 130 13.62 10.70 27.43
N ARG A 131 12.81 11.71 27.78
CA ARG A 131 12.79 12.99 27.06
C ARG A 131 13.96 13.88 27.47
N SER A 132 14.73 14.33 26.48
CA SER A 132 15.77 15.33 26.65
C SER A 132 15.23 16.75 26.43
N SER A 133 14.31 16.91 25.48
CA SER A 133 13.65 18.18 25.18
C SER A 133 12.21 17.94 24.69
N ASN A 134 11.53 19.00 24.22
CA ASN A 134 10.21 18.85 23.63
C ASN A 134 10.23 17.97 22.38
N ASP A 135 11.26 18.10 21.54
CA ASP A 135 11.33 17.42 20.24
C ASP A 135 12.28 16.23 20.21
N ARG A 136 13.16 16.06 21.21
CA ARG A 136 14.15 14.98 21.26
C ARG A 136 13.95 14.07 22.46
N ALA A 137 13.96 12.77 22.21
CA ALA A 137 13.86 11.75 23.23
C ALA A 137 14.69 10.52 22.87
N GLU A 138 15.25 9.89 23.90
CA GLU A 138 15.82 8.56 23.81
C GLU A 138 14.75 7.54 24.23
N VAL A 139 14.64 6.46 23.47
CA VAL A 139 13.67 5.38 23.71
C VAL A 139 14.45 4.13 24.03
N ASP A 140 14.26 3.60 25.24
CA ASP A 140 14.79 2.30 25.66
C ASP A 140 13.77 1.20 25.34
N GLY A 141 14.27 0.08 24.81
CA GLY A 141 13.44 -1.05 24.42
C GLY A 141 14.25 -2.34 24.38
N PRO A 142 13.60 -3.48 24.08
CA PRO A 142 14.22 -4.80 24.23
C PRO A 142 15.45 -5.02 23.34
N GLU A 143 15.55 -4.32 22.21
CA GLU A 143 16.65 -4.48 21.25
C GLU A 143 17.74 -3.39 21.38
N GLY A 144 17.63 -2.49 22.35
CA GLY A 144 18.59 -1.40 22.58
C GLY A 144 17.94 -0.04 22.79
N ARG A 145 18.69 1.02 22.49
CA ARG A 145 18.26 2.41 22.64
C ARG A 145 18.25 3.14 21.31
N TRP A 146 17.23 3.97 21.11
CA TRP A 146 17.08 4.75 19.89
C TRP A 146 16.84 6.22 20.19
N ASP A 147 17.51 7.09 19.44
CA ASP A 147 17.33 8.53 19.49
C ASP A 147 16.25 8.94 18.48
N VAL A 148 15.30 9.75 18.92
CA VAL A 148 14.17 10.22 18.13
C VAL A 148 14.16 11.75 18.18
N ILE A 149 14.12 12.36 16.99
CA ILE A 149 14.00 13.81 16.82
C ILE A 149 12.73 14.07 15.98
N LEU A 150 11.71 14.61 16.63
CA LEU A 150 10.36 14.76 16.09
C LEU A 150 10.27 15.83 15.00
N SER A 151 10.92 16.98 15.22
CA SER A 151 10.96 18.11 14.29
C SER A 151 11.56 17.73 12.93
N GLU A 152 12.53 16.82 12.93
CA GLU A 152 13.23 16.33 11.74
C GLU A 152 12.62 15.04 11.17
N LYS A 153 11.57 14.49 11.79
CA LYS A 153 11.02 13.16 11.47
C LYS A 153 12.10 12.08 11.41
N TYR A 154 13.00 12.12 12.40
CA TYR A 154 14.20 11.30 12.47
C TYR A 154 14.13 10.28 13.61
N CYS A 155 14.59 9.06 13.34
CA CYS A 155 14.85 8.05 14.35
C CYS A 155 16.13 7.29 14.02
N SER A 156 16.97 6.99 15.01
CA SER A 156 18.22 6.25 14.79
C SER A 156 18.02 4.84 14.20
N CYS A 157 16.80 4.27 14.29
CA CYS A 157 16.47 3.01 13.60
C CYS A 157 16.34 3.14 12.07
N ARG A 158 16.41 4.38 11.54
CA ARG A 158 16.33 4.75 10.12
C ARG A 158 15.01 4.46 9.41
N ARG A 159 14.12 3.68 10.01
CA ARG A 159 12.84 3.27 9.40
C ARG A 159 11.99 4.48 9.04
N TRP A 160 11.87 5.47 9.92
CA TRP A 160 11.02 6.65 9.69
C TRP A 160 11.49 7.45 8.46
N GLN A 161 12.80 7.61 8.30
CA GLN A 161 13.39 8.37 7.21
C GLN A 161 13.21 7.68 5.86
N VAL A 162 13.28 6.34 5.84
CA VAL A 162 13.16 5.51 4.63
C VAL A 162 11.70 5.32 4.24
N THR A 163 10.81 5.06 5.20
CA THR A 163 9.40 4.80 4.91
C THR A 163 8.57 6.07 4.86
N GLY A 164 8.97 7.15 5.54
CA GLY A 164 8.14 8.34 5.73
C GLY A 164 7.01 8.15 6.76
N MET A 165 6.93 6.99 7.42
CA MET A 165 5.96 6.68 8.47
C MET A 165 6.68 6.55 9.82
N PRO A 166 6.12 7.06 10.93
CA PRO A 166 6.71 6.86 12.25
C PRO A 166 6.99 5.39 12.53
N CYS A 167 8.17 5.08 13.06
CA CYS A 167 8.49 3.75 13.57
C CYS A 167 7.89 3.55 14.97
N ASN A 168 7.97 2.32 15.52
CA ASN A 168 7.45 2.02 16.86
C ASN A 168 8.05 2.94 17.94
N TYR A 169 9.35 3.23 17.86
CA TYR A 169 10.03 4.13 18.81
C TYR A 169 9.52 5.57 18.68
N ALA A 170 9.41 6.09 17.46
CA ALA A 170 8.86 7.41 17.21
C ALA A 170 7.39 7.51 17.67
N ALA A 171 6.60 6.49 17.40
CA ALA A 171 5.21 6.39 17.86
C ALA A 171 5.10 6.41 19.39
N ALA A 172 6.01 5.74 20.10
CA ALA A 172 6.08 5.82 21.56
C ALA A 172 6.30 7.28 22.02
N VAL A 173 7.30 7.98 21.48
CA VAL A 173 7.55 9.39 21.82
C VAL A 173 6.34 10.28 21.51
N ILE A 174 5.71 10.10 20.34
CA ILE A 174 4.51 10.85 19.94
C ILE A 174 3.35 10.61 20.91
N ALA A 175 3.19 9.38 21.39
CA ALA A 175 2.15 9.03 22.35
C ALA A 175 2.32 9.71 23.72
N HIS A 176 3.55 10.07 24.11
CA HIS A 176 3.82 10.83 25.34
C HIS A 176 3.58 12.33 25.22
N MET A 177 3.35 12.86 24.01
CA MET A 177 3.01 14.25 23.81
C MET A 177 1.52 14.52 24.05
N ARG A 178 1.22 15.62 24.76
CA ARG A 178 -0.16 16.07 24.96
C ARG A 178 -0.71 16.63 23.65
N ASN A 179 -1.88 16.16 23.24
CA ASN A 179 -2.61 16.65 22.06
C ASN A 179 -1.82 16.58 20.73
N ALA A 180 -0.90 15.62 20.60
CA ALA A 180 -0.18 15.44 19.35
C ALA A 180 -1.12 15.04 18.22
N ARG A 181 -1.03 15.76 17.09
CA ARG A 181 -1.67 15.39 15.83
C ARG A 181 -0.74 14.42 15.11
N TRP A 182 -1.14 13.15 15.04
CA TRP A 182 -0.28 12.09 14.53
C TRP A 182 0.02 12.26 13.03
N GLU A 183 -0.89 12.90 12.30
CA GLU A 183 -0.76 13.16 10.87
C GLU A 183 0.44 14.07 10.53
N ASP A 184 0.83 14.96 11.44
CA ASP A 184 1.93 15.91 11.23
C ASP A 184 3.29 15.19 11.17
N TYR A 185 3.38 13.98 11.74
CA TYR A 185 4.58 13.14 11.79
C TYR A 185 4.70 12.16 10.61
N VAL A 186 3.72 12.16 9.70
CA VAL A 186 3.76 11.36 8.47
C VAL A 186 4.32 12.20 7.32
N ASP A 187 5.05 11.58 6.39
CA ASP A 187 5.56 12.24 5.19
C ASP A 187 4.42 12.65 4.25
N GLU A 188 4.60 13.79 3.57
CA GLU A 188 3.61 14.34 2.65
C GLU A 188 3.28 13.40 1.49
N CYS A 189 4.18 12.45 1.15
CA CYS A 189 3.93 11.43 0.12
C CYS A 189 2.67 10.58 0.40
N TYR A 190 2.23 10.48 1.66
CA TYR A 190 1.02 9.77 2.06
C TYR A 190 -0.23 10.66 2.11
N SER A 191 -0.13 11.94 1.76
CA SER A 191 -1.30 12.83 1.74
C SER A 191 -2.23 12.50 0.56
N VAL A 192 -3.53 12.63 0.80
CA VAL A 192 -4.54 12.50 -0.27
C VAL A 192 -4.31 13.54 -1.35
N ALA A 193 -3.89 14.75 -0.96
CA ALA A 193 -3.55 15.82 -1.89
C ALA A 193 -2.42 15.42 -2.85
N ARG A 194 -1.30 14.91 -2.32
CA ARG A 194 -0.17 14.45 -3.14
C ARG A 194 -0.56 13.27 -4.02
N TYR A 195 -1.34 12.33 -3.50
CA TYR A 195 -1.84 11.18 -4.27
C TYR A 195 -2.74 11.60 -5.44
N LYS A 196 -3.59 12.61 -5.25
CA LYS A 196 -4.47 13.15 -6.31
C LYS A 196 -3.72 13.95 -7.36
N ALA A 197 -2.59 14.55 -7.00
CA ALA A 197 -1.74 15.31 -7.91
C ALA A 197 -0.83 14.44 -8.80
N ALA A 198 -0.71 13.14 -8.50
CA ALA A 198 0.12 12.17 -9.22
C ALA A 198 -0.66 11.48 -10.35
#